data_AF-A0A7D7VMJ0-F1
#
_entry.id   AF-A0A7D7VMJ0-F1
#
_cell.length_a   1.000
_cell.length_b   1.000
_cell.length_c   1.000
_cell.angle_alpha   90.00
_cell.angle_beta   90.00
_cell.angle_gamma   90.00
#
_symmetry.space_group_name_H-M   'P 1'
#
loop_
_entity.id
_entity.type
_entity.pdbx_description
1 polymer ?
#
loop_
_entity_poly.entity_id
_entity_poly.type
_entity_poly.pdbx_seq_one_letter_code
_entity_poly.pdbx_strand_id
1 'polypeptide(L)'
;MNDIKFKLGTGCNFYLPHAIVLCLLLIFPIPGSAGDIERRGDAYVIYLSGELGFNEVVNILEEEVEGENWQIVERHDIGAAIKSFGKYAHNKVIPVCKTQYLARVIEEDPFVSLIIPCRCTVFRDSTE
;
A
#
# COMPACT_ATOMS: atom_id res chain seq x y z
N MET A 1 15.77 -1.35 -14.97
CA MET A 1 15.01 -2.41 -14.27
C MET A 1 13.77 -1.72 -13.72
N ASN A 2 12.59 -2.17 -14.14
CA ASN A 2 11.33 -1.44 -13.93
C ASN A 2 10.72 -1.84 -12.59
N ASP A 3 11.17 -1.19 -11.51
CA ASP A 3 10.68 -1.50 -10.17
C ASP A 3 9.24 -1.01 -9.98
N ILE A 4 8.41 -1.84 -9.35
CA ILE A 4 7.08 -1.43 -8.88
C ILE A 4 7.26 -0.85 -7.49
N LYS A 5 6.86 0.41 -7.34
CA LYS A 5 6.92 1.14 -6.08
C LYS A 5 5.54 1.18 -5.45
N PHE A 6 5.50 0.80 -4.19
CA PHE A 6 4.33 0.88 -3.35
C PHE A 6 4.55 1.97 -2.31
N LYS A 7 3.66 2.96 -2.21
CA LYS A 7 3.74 4.03 -1.21
C LYS A 7 2.58 3.91 -0.21
N LEU A 8 2.91 3.70 1.06
CA LEU A 8 1.98 3.83 2.20
C LEU A 8 2.01 5.25 2.73
N GLY A 9 0.87 5.94 2.73
CA GLY A 9 0.71 7.18 3.49
C GLY A 9 0.77 6.96 5.00
N THR A 10 1.15 7.99 5.75
CA THR A 10 1.43 8.02 7.20
C THR A 10 0.28 7.65 8.14
N GLY A 11 -0.88 7.22 7.63
CA GLY A 11 -2.02 6.73 8.42
C GLY A 11 -2.14 5.20 8.49
N CYS A 12 -1.49 4.45 7.60
CA CYS A 12 -1.52 2.98 7.60
C CYS A 12 -0.38 2.44 8.48
N ASN A 13 -0.56 2.47 9.80
CA ASN A 13 0.32 1.74 10.70
C ASN A 13 -0.12 0.26 10.72
N PHE A 14 0.38 -0.52 9.76
CA PHE A 14 0.31 -1.99 9.84
C PHE A 14 1.22 -2.45 10.97
N TYR A 15 0.70 -2.51 12.19
CA TYR A 15 1.37 -3.17 13.30
C TYR A 15 1.32 -4.67 13.06
N LEU A 16 2.28 -5.19 12.29
CA LEU A 16 2.59 -6.61 12.28
C LEU A 16 3.00 -6.99 13.71
N PRO A 17 2.34 -7.96 14.38
CA PRO A 17 2.72 -8.36 15.73
C PRO A 17 4.08 -9.08 15.67
N HIS A 18 5.14 -8.32 15.92
CA HIS A 18 6.55 -8.72 15.92
C HIS A 18 6.93 -9.80 16.96
N ALA A 19 5.98 -10.39 17.68
CA ALA A 19 6.26 -11.22 18.85
C ALA A 19 6.18 -12.74 18.63
N ILE A 20 5.53 -13.23 17.56
CA ILE A 20 5.26 -14.67 17.42
C ILE A 20 6.17 -15.36 16.38
N VAL A 21 6.71 -14.61 15.41
CA VAL A 21 7.51 -15.17 14.31
C VAL A 21 9.00 -15.33 14.67
N LEU A 22 9.49 -14.60 15.67
CA LEU A 22 10.93 -14.56 16.00
C LEU A 22 11.48 -15.86 16.61
N CYS A 23 10.63 -16.76 17.12
CA CYS A 23 11.08 -17.95 17.84
C CYS A 23 11.18 -19.22 16.98
N LEU A 24 10.62 -19.24 15.76
CA LEU A 24 10.54 -20.43 14.91
C LEU A 24 11.45 -20.40 13.67
N LEU A 25 12.15 -19.28 13.42
CA LEU A 25 12.98 -19.08 12.21
C LEU A 25 14.47 -19.34 12.40
N LEU A 26 14.94 -19.76 13.57
CA LEU A 26 16.37 -20.04 13.80
C LEU A 26 16.88 -21.36 13.17
N ILE A 27 16.04 -22.12 12.45
CA ILE A 27 16.40 -23.45 11.92
C ILE A 27 16.40 -23.52 10.38
N PHE A 28 15.82 -22.55 9.67
CA PHE A 28 15.82 -22.57 8.20
C PHE A 28 16.20 -21.19 7.64
N PRO A 29 17.35 -21.05 6.95
CA PRO A 29 17.61 -19.89 6.12
C PRO A 29 16.69 -19.99 4.90
N ILE A 30 15.49 -19.42 5.00
CA ILE A 30 14.67 -19.15 3.83
C ILE A 30 15.33 -17.97 3.12
N PRO A 31 15.77 -18.10 1.85
CA PRO A 31 16.16 -16.96 1.05
C PRO A 31 14.88 -16.19 0.67
N GLY A 32 14.31 -15.47 1.64
CA GLY A 32 13.33 -14.44 1.39
C GLY A 32 14.07 -13.17 1.01
N SER A 33 13.96 -12.73 -0.25
CA SER A 33 14.30 -11.36 -0.61
C SER A 33 13.30 -10.46 0.11
N ALA A 34 13.69 -9.91 1.25
CA ALA A 34 12.97 -8.81 1.87
C ALA A 34 13.05 -7.64 0.88
N GLY A 35 11.90 -7.22 0.34
CA GLY A 35 11.85 -6.01 -0.48
C GLY A 35 12.39 -4.83 0.34
N ASP A 36 13.26 -4.02 -0.26
CA ASP A 36 13.83 -2.86 0.43
C ASP A 36 12.70 -1.91 0.84
N ILE A 37 12.58 -1.62 2.13
CA ILE A 37 11.64 -0.64 2.67
C ILE A 37 12.40 0.67 2.87
N GLU A 38 12.04 1.69 2.09
CA GLU A 38 12.65 3.02 2.18
C GLU A 38 11.63 4.03 2.72
N ARG A 39 12.01 4.81 3.75
CA ARG A 39 11.18 5.93 4.19
C ARG A 39 11.45 7.15 3.29
N ARG A 40 10.44 7.62 2.56
CA ARG A 40 10.49 8.84 1.74
C ARG A 40 9.52 9.89 2.25
N GLY A 41 10.05 10.83 3.05
CA GLY A 41 9.25 11.83 3.76
C GLY A 41 8.30 11.16 4.76
N ASP A 42 7.00 11.44 4.61
CA ASP A 42 5.92 10.90 5.46
C ASP A 42 5.31 9.63 4.90
N ALA A 43 6.08 8.83 4.16
CA ALA A 43 5.62 7.60 3.57
C ALA A 43 6.68 6.51 3.57
N TYR A 44 6.23 5.27 3.60
CA TYR A 44 7.06 4.09 3.38
C TYR A 44 6.91 3.64 1.94
N VAL A 45 8.05 3.36 1.30
CA VAL A 45 8.11 2.85 -0.06
C VAL A 45 8.63 1.42 -0.02
N ILE A 46 7.88 0.48 -0.59
CA ILE A 46 8.31 -0.90 -0.79
C ILE A 46 8.59 -1.09 -2.27
N TYR A 47 9.78 -1.64 -2.56
CA TYR A 47 10.19 -1.98 -3.92
C TYR A 47 9.96 -3.47 -4.14
N LEU A 48 9.20 -3.80 -5.19
CA LEU A 48 8.93 -5.17 -5.60
C LEU A 48 9.63 -5.48 -6.92
N SER A 49 9.91 -6.77 -7.13
CA SER A 49 10.53 -7.26 -8.38
C SER A 49 9.77 -6.77 -9.60
N GLY A 50 10.50 -6.25 -10.59
CA GLY A 50 9.95 -5.83 -11.88
C GLY A 50 9.39 -6.97 -12.74
N GLU A 51 9.59 -8.23 -12.33
CA GLU A 51 8.99 -9.41 -12.98
C GLU A 51 7.48 -9.50 -12.73
N LEU A 52 6.98 -8.91 -11.63
CA LEU A 52 5.55 -8.92 -11.30
C LEU A 52 4.75 -7.99 -12.23
N GLY A 53 3.54 -8.42 -12.58
CA GLY A 53 2.59 -7.60 -13.31
C GLY A 53 2.11 -6.42 -12.45
N PHE A 54 1.85 -5.25 -13.06
CA PHE A 54 1.30 -4.11 -12.32
C PHE A 54 -0.04 -4.45 -11.64
N ASN A 55 -0.96 -5.10 -12.37
CA ASN A 55 -2.24 -5.53 -11.81
C ASN A 55 -2.09 -6.67 -10.81
N GLU A 56 -1.07 -7.51 -10.97
CA GLU A 56 -0.77 -8.57 -9.99
C GLU A 56 -0.36 -7.97 -8.66
N VAL A 57 0.52 -6.97 -8.65
CA VAL A 57 0.89 -6.24 -7.42
C VAL A 57 -0.31 -5.53 -6.80
N VAL A 58 -1.19 -4.94 -7.63
CA VAL A 58 -2.43 -4.32 -7.13
C VAL A 58 -3.29 -5.37 -6.43
N ASN A 59 -3.47 -6.55 -7.03
CA ASN A 59 -4.28 -7.62 -6.42
C ASN A 59 -3.67 -8.13 -5.12
N ILE A 60 -2.36 -8.37 -5.07
CA ILE A 60 -1.66 -8.79 -3.85
C ILE A 60 -1.88 -7.75 -2.74
N LEU A 61 -1.72 -6.47 -3.04
CA LEU A 61 -1.96 -5.41 -2.06
C LEU A 61 -3.41 -5.42 -1.55
N GLU A 62 -4.38 -5.56 -2.45
CA GLU A 62 -5.80 -5.59 -2.08
C GLU A 62 -6.12 -6.80 -1.19
N GLU A 63 -5.57 -7.97 -1.50
CA GLU A 63 -5.70 -9.19 -0.69
C GLU A 63 -5.07 -9.03 0.71
N GLU A 64 -3.87 -8.45 0.81
CA GLU A 64 -3.20 -8.18 2.10
C GLU A 64 -3.97 -7.16 2.95
N VAL A 65 -4.49 -6.10 2.34
CA VAL A 65 -5.34 -5.09 3.01
C VAL A 65 -6.58 -5.76 3.61
N GLU A 66 -7.30 -6.56 2.81
CA GLU A 66 -8.51 -7.24 3.25
C GLU A 66 -8.20 -8.32 4.30
N GLY A 67 -7.09 -9.06 4.15
CA GLY A 67 -6.62 -10.06 5.11
C GLY A 67 -6.34 -9.50 6.51
N GLU A 68 -5.90 -8.24 6.58
CA GLU A 68 -5.64 -7.51 7.84
C GLU A 68 -6.87 -6.77 8.40
N ASN A 69 -8.07 -7.09 7.90
CA ASN A 69 -9.35 -6.48 8.26
C ASN A 69 -9.40 -4.96 7.98
N TRP A 70 -8.68 -4.49 6.97
CA TRP A 70 -8.90 -3.18 6.38
C TRP A 70 -9.89 -3.30 5.22
N GLN A 71 -10.56 -2.20 4.90
CA GLN A 71 -11.51 -2.13 3.80
C GLN A 71 -10.97 -1.24 2.69
N ILE A 72 -11.09 -1.69 1.45
CA ILE A 72 -10.87 -0.86 0.27
C ILE A 72 -12.11 0.00 0.06
N VAL A 73 -11.95 1.31 0.16
CA VAL A 73 -13.08 2.26 0.05
C VAL A 73 -13.36 2.56 -1.42
N GLU A 74 -12.31 2.75 -2.22
CA GLU A 74 -12.41 3.06 -3.64
C GLU A 74 -11.16 2.58 -4.39
N ARG A 75 -11.18 2.65 -5.72
CA ARG A 75 -10.02 2.41 -6.59
C ARG A 75 -9.92 3.56 -7.59
N HIS A 76 -8.92 4.40 -7.46
CA HIS A 76 -8.70 5.49 -8.40
C HIS A 76 -7.60 5.12 -9.40
N ASP A 77 -7.99 4.95 -10.66
CA ASP A 77 -7.04 4.72 -11.77
C ASP A 77 -6.56 6.06 -12.34
N ILE A 78 -5.48 6.57 -11.75
CA ILE A 78 -4.88 7.85 -12.15
C ILE A 78 -4.30 7.73 -13.57
N GLY A 79 -3.73 6.56 -13.91
CA GLY A 79 -3.22 6.28 -15.25
C GLY A 79 -4.28 6.43 -16.34
N ALA A 80 -5.47 5.88 -16.11
CA ALA A 80 -6.60 6.03 -17.00
C ALA A 80 -7.09 7.48 -17.08
N ALA A 81 -7.16 8.18 -15.95
CA ALA A 81 -7.63 9.57 -15.89
C ALA A 81 -6.73 10.52 -16.72
N ILE A 82 -5.41 10.34 -16.64
CA ILE A 82 -4.46 11.23 -17.33
C ILE A 82 -4.24 10.89 -18.81
N LYS A 83 -4.76 9.75 -19.27
CA LYS A 83 -4.66 9.32 -20.68
C LYS A 83 -5.26 10.33 -21.65
N SER A 84 -6.34 11.00 -21.23
CA SER A 84 -7.00 12.07 -21.99
C SER A 84 -6.07 13.26 -22.29
N PHE A 85 -5.03 13.46 -21.48
CA PHE A 85 -4.00 14.50 -21.66
C PHE A 85 -2.76 13.99 -22.43
N GLY A 86 -2.83 12.81 -23.06
CA GLY A 86 -1.72 12.23 -23.81
C GLY A 86 -0.58 11.71 -22.93
N LYS A 87 -0.83 11.47 -21.65
CA LYS A 87 0.14 10.90 -20.69
C LYS A 87 -0.21 9.45 -20.37
N TYR A 88 0.81 8.64 -20.17
CA TYR A 88 0.67 7.24 -19.80
C TYR A 88 1.45 6.97 -18.54
N ALA A 89 0.77 6.41 -17.53
CA ALA A 89 1.41 5.96 -16.30
C ALA A 89 0.66 4.75 -15.77
N HIS A 90 1.39 3.78 -15.22
CA HIS A 90 0.81 2.78 -14.34
C HIS A 90 0.76 3.39 -12.95
N ASN A 91 -0.40 3.92 -12.56
CA ASN A 91 -0.57 4.56 -11.26
C ASN A 91 -2.01 4.36 -10.77
N LYS A 92 -2.15 3.68 -9.64
CA LYS A 92 -3.42 3.51 -8.93
C LYS A 92 -3.27 4.02 -7.51
N VAL A 93 -4.27 4.76 -7.07
CA VAL A 93 -4.44 5.18 -5.68
C VAL A 93 -5.59 4.39 -5.09
N ILE A 94 -5.32 3.69 -4.00
CA ILE A 94 -6.25 2.78 -3.33
C ILE A 94 -6.45 3.30 -1.91
N PRO A 95 -7.55 4.04 -1.66
CA PRO A 95 -7.90 4.46 -0.33
C PRO A 95 -8.39 3.27 0.51
N VAL A 96 -7.81 3.11 1.70
CA VAL A 96 -8.08 2.00 2.62
C VAL A 96 -8.45 2.54 4.01
N CYS A 97 -9.40 1.88 4.67
CA CYS A 97 -9.90 2.30 5.96
C CYS A 97 -10.18 1.13 6.89
N LYS A 98 -9.88 1.31 8.17
CA LYS A 98 -10.39 0.44 9.23
C LYS A 98 -11.70 1.01 9.76
N THR A 99 -12.76 0.83 8.99
CA THR A 99 -14.07 1.51 9.17
C THR A 99 -14.66 1.33 10.57
N GLN A 100 -14.44 0.17 11.21
CA GLN A 100 -14.89 -0.10 12.58
C GLN A 100 -14.29 0.88 13.60
N TYR A 101 -13.01 1.23 13.44
CA TYR A 101 -12.36 2.22 14.30
C TYR A 101 -12.85 3.62 13.97
N LEU A 102 -12.99 3.90 12.67
CA LEU A 102 -13.32 5.23 12.19
C LEU A 102 -14.73 5.68 12.58
N ALA A 103 -15.72 4.78 12.56
CA ALA A 103 -17.11 5.10 12.88
C ALA A 103 -17.23 5.84 14.22
N ARG A 104 -16.51 5.37 15.25
CA ARG A 104 -16.47 5.99 16.56
C ARG A 104 -15.77 7.35 16.56
N VAL A 105 -14.63 7.45 15.87
CA VAL A 105 -13.84 8.68 15.87
C VAL A 105 -14.58 9.82 15.15
N ILE A 106 -15.34 9.52 14.09
CA ILE A 106 -16.15 10.53 13.37
C ILE A 106 -17.27 11.10 14.25
N GLU A 107 -17.88 10.28 15.11
CA GLU A 107 -18.90 10.75 16.05
C GLU A 107 -18.31 11.72 17.09
N GLU A 108 -17.05 11.49 17.50
CA GLU A 108 -16.34 12.32 18.48
C GLU A 108 -15.76 13.60 17.83
N ASP A 109 -15.18 13.51 16.63
CA ASP A 109 -14.65 14.63 15.85
C ASP A 109 -14.82 14.40 14.34
N PRO A 110 -15.81 15.04 13.69
CA PRO A 110 -16.04 14.88 12.25
C PRO A 110 -14.92 15.49 11.39
N PHE A 111 -14.05 16.35 11.92
CA PHE A 111 -12.93 16.91 11.15
C PHE A 111 -11.87 15.84 10.82
N VAL A 112 -11.87 14.71 11.51
CA VAL A 112 -11.04 13.55 11.15
C VAL A 112 -11.27 13.09 9.70
N SER A 113 -12.49 13.31 9.16
CA SER A 113 -12.83 13.00 7.78
C SER A 113 -11.98 13.73 6.73
N LEU A 114 -11.29 14.80 7.10
CA LEU A 114 -10.43 15.56 6.19
C LEU A 114 -9.07 14.90 5.94
N ILE A 115 -8.65 13.97 6.79
CA ILE A 115 -7.32 13.34 6.75
C ILE A 115 -7.34 11.82 6.54
N ILE A 116 -8.53 11.27 6.33
CA ILE A 116 -8.82 9.86 6.05
C ILE A 116 -9.53 9.75 4.69
N PRO A 117 -9.69 8.54 4.11
CA PRO A 117 -9.06 7.26 4.47
C PRO A 117 -7.55 7.28 4.31
N CYS A 118 -6.89 6.25 4.82
CA CYS A 118 -5.47 6.07 4.54
C CYS A 118 -5.28 5.77 3.05
N ARG A 119 -4.09 6.05 2.52
CA ARG A 119 -3.85 5.96 1.07
C ARG A 119 -2.67 5.06 0.76
N CYS A 120 -2.96 4.03 -0.02
CA CYS A 120 -1.97 3.21 -0.70
C CYS A 120 -1.81 3.70 -2.15
N THR A 121 -0.61 3.74 -2.68
CA THR A 121 -0.37 4.06 -4.10
C THR A 121 0.54 3.01 -4.71
N VAL A 122 0.09 2.39 -5.80
CA VAL A 122 0.89 1.44 -6.59
C VAL A 122 1.25 2.13 -7.89
N PHE A 123 2.54 2.19 -8.20
CA PHE A 123 3.00 2.79 -9.44
C PHE A 123 4.24 2.08 -9.99
N ARG A 124 4.42 2.12 -11.31
CA ARG A 124 5.71 1.79 -11.92
C ARG A 124 6.57 3.04 -11.97
N ASP A 125 7.82 2.91 -11.55
CA ASP A 125 8.78 3.97 -11.80
C ASP A 125 9.09 4.02 -13.30
N SER A 126 9.10 5.23 -13.87
CA SER A 126 9.38 5.46 -15.28
C SER A 126 10.83 5.90 -15.51
N THR A 127 11.73 5.57 -14.58
CA THR A 127 13.15 5.87 -14.71
C THR A 127 13.78 4.98 -15.79
N GLU A 128 13.74 5.49 -17.03
CA GLU A 128 14.85 5.43 -17.97
C GLU A 128 15.63 6.75 -17.95
#